data_AF-A0AAN0JXD7-F1
#
_entry.id   AF-A0AAN0JXD7-F1
#
_cell.length_a   1.000
_cell.length_b   1.000
_cell.length_c   1.000
_cell.angle_alpha   90.00
_cell.angle_beta   90.00
_cell.angle_gamma   90.00
#
_symmetry.space_group_name_H-M   'P 1'
#
loop_
_entity.id
_entity.type
_entity.pdbx_description
1 polymer ?
#
loop_
_entity_poly.entity_id
_entity_poly.type
_entity_poly.pdbx_seq_one_letter_code
_entity_poly.pdbx_strand_id
1 'polypeptide(L)'
;MEGKAQICINRVWGAFCYRENYYSYGVDATIICRELGYNNGNGVTYLAESPSVDILLIADMSCSQSATSIKQCSLTHYTKLSYCDARHTAAVRCHNCTEGSIRLIPYNSYSEDIGRVEVCVDGTWGSICYHYFTDNDAQVVCRHLGYTALGSVSMGGLHYDDNIPLHIVNLNCTGNEESIWDCPSSTQGQGSCTVYTDVSVACHGFSVEYSDCANGQIRLSNGTSKMEGRVELCYNHVWFGICADGYNDYYDTGTICNSTGHSKSATGYSNSFLDLPNLPLFPYEFYCSSIMGSLLKCSKGVLNCYSNTYSYSHKYLGVTCQECVHGDIKLTGSGYSSIGVINVCVNNVWGTVCNTGFDNADASVVCAQLGFSRYGKYCFICVLSRSTVRTGRCFAFSGLLLLLL
;
A
#
# COMPACT_ATOMS: atom_id res chain seq x y z
N MET A 1 20.41 17.08 -8.46
CA MET A 1 21.52 16.11 -8.64
C MET A 1 21.30 15.03 -7.59
N GLU A 2 21.71 13.80 -7.89
CA GLU A 2 21.51 12.68 -6.97
C GLU A 2 22.71 11.75 -6.95
N GLY A 3 22.82 10.95 -5.89
CA GLY A 3 23.83 9.91 -5.76
C GLY A 3 24.06 9.51 -4.30
N LYS A 4 24.95 8.54 -4.11
CA LYS A 4 25.37 8.07 -2.77
C LYS A 4 25.87 9.21 -1.90
N ALA A 5 25.32 9.32 -0.70
CA ALA A 5 25.88 10.18 0.33
C ALA A 5 27.17 9.53 0.86
N GLN A 6 28.29 10.24 0.73
CA GLN A 6 29.59 9.81 1.27
C GLN A 6 30.25 10.97 2.02
N ILE A 7 30.98 10.64 3.08
CA ILE A 7 31.77 11.58 3.89
C ILE A 7 33.22 11.13 3.93
N CYS A 8 34.15 12.09 3.93
CA CYS A 8 35.57 11.84 4.10
C CYS A 8 35.99 12.08 5.55
N ILE A 9 36.36 11.02 6.27
CA ILE A 9 36.85 11.09 7.64
C ILE A 9 38.26 10.49 7.68
N ASN A 10 39.23 11.23 8.24
CA ASN A 10 40.64 10.80 8.31
C ASN A 10 41.23 10.35 6.95
N ARG A 11 40.82 11.01 5.86
CA ARG A 11 41.20 10.72 4.45
C ARG A 11 40.63 9.42 3.88
N VAL A 12 39.66 8.80 4.55
CA VAL A 12 38.89 7.65 4.04
C VAL A 12 37.49 8.12 3.68
N TRP A 13 37.06 7.83 2.46
CA TRP A 13 35.66 7.99 2.04
C TRP A 13 34.83 6.81 2.49
N GLY A 14 33.60 7.08 2.92
CA GLY A 14 32.63 6.04 3.24
C GLY A 14 31.21 6.56 3.31
N ALA A 15 30.26 5.62 3.26
CA ALA A 15 28.85 5.91 3.12
C ALA A 15 28.16 6.21 4.46
N PHE A 16 27.01 6.86 4.34
CA PHE A 16 26.00 6.96 5.38
C PHE A 16 25.07 5.75 5.33
N CYS A 17 24.55 5.35 6.48
CA CYS A 17 23.50 4.36 6.60
C CYS A 17 22.16 4.92 6.10
N TYR A 18 21.43 4.13 5.32
CA TYR A 18 20.01 4.36 5.08
C TYR A 18 19.19 3.61 6.12
N ARG A 19 18.22 4.29 6.73
CA ARG A 19 17.31 3.71 7.71
C ARG A 19 15.87 4.07 7.35
N GLU A 20 15.13 3.07 6.90
CA GLU A 20 13.69 3.21 6.65
C GLU A 20 12.95 3.53 7.96
N ASN A 21 11.95 4.41 7.86
CA ASN A 21 10.97 4.72 8.90
C ASN A 21 11.48 5.48 10.15
N TYR A 22 12.57 6.26 10.05
CA TYR A 22 12.85 7.33 11.01
C TYR A 22 12.59 8.71 10.38
N TYR A 23 11.59 9.41 10.94
CA TYR A 23 11.00 10.64 10.40
C TYR A 23 11.96 11.84 10.43
N SER A 24 12.86 11.93 9.44
CA SER A 24 13.71 13.09 9.16
C SER A 24 14.19 13.13 7.70
N TYR A 25 13.35 12.69 6.75
CA TYR A 25 13.69 12.68 5.31
C TYR A 25 14.06 14.06 4.74
N GLY A 26 13.61 15.14 5.41
CA GLY A 26 14.00 16.52 5.12
C GLY A 26 15.34 16.94 5.73
N VAL A 27 15.47 16.95 7.07
CA VAL A 27 16.55 17.71 7.75
C VAL A 27 17.95 17.15 7.48
N ASP A 28 18.14 15.85 7.64
CA ASP A 28 19.45 15.20 7.51
C ASP A 28 19.96 15.26 6.06
N ALA A 29 19.08 14.96 5.11
CA ALA A 29 19.31 15.16 3.68
C ALA A 29 19.62 16.63 3.36
N THR A 30 18.93 17.56 4.03
CA THR A 30 19.06 19.00 3.79
C THR A 30 20.40 19.55 4.26
N ILE A 31 20.96 19.04 5.36
CA ILE A 31 22.31 19.42 5.78
C ILE A 31 23.37 18.88 4.80
N ILE A 32 23.23 17.64 4.30
CA ILE A 32 24.15 17.09 3.29
C ILE A 32 24.11 17.94 2.01
N CYS A 33 22.93 18.21 1.48
CA CYS A 33 22.78 18.99 0.26
C CYS A 33 23.23 20.46 0.44
N ARG A 34 23.09 21.05 1.63
CA ARG A 34 23.66 22.37 1.97
C ARG A 34 25.19 22.37 1.95
N GLU A 35 25.84 21.37 2.53
CA GLU A 35 27.30 21.18 2.49
C GLU A 35 27.81 20.97 1.05
N LEU A 36 27.00 20.36 0.17
CA LEU A 36 27.26 20.22 -1.26
C LEU A 36 26.98 21.50 -2.08
N GLY A 37 26.57 22.60 -1.43
CA GLY A 37 26.37 23.91 -2.07
C GLY A 37 24.99 24.14 -2.69
N TYR A 38 23.97 23.33 -2.36
CA TYR A 38 22.59 23.58 -2.81
C TYR A 38 21.92 24.66 -1.95
N ASN A 39 21.32 25.65 -2.61
CA ASN A 39 20.71 26.80 -1.93
C ASN A 39 19.51 26.36 -1.07
N ASN A 40 19.43 26.91 0.14
CA ASN A 40 18.54 26.51 1.23
C ASN A 40 18.74 25.05 1.73
N GLY A 41 19.50 24.24 1.00
CA GLY A 41 19.93 22.89 1.35
C GLY A 41 19.00 21.79 0.89
N ASN A 42 17.89 22.05 0.22
CA ASN A 42 16.79 21.07 0.16
C ASN A 42 17.16 19.71 -0.47
N GLY A 43 17.05 18.65 0.33
CA GLY A 43 17.40 17.27 -0.07
C GLY A 43 16.36 16.26 0.37
N VAL A 44 16.40 15.07 -0.22
CA VAL A 44 15.66 13.87 0.20
C VAL A 44 16.61 12.69 0.27
N THR A 45 16.53 11.86 1.32
CA THR A 45 17.29 10.61 1.45
C THR A 45 16.52 9.39 0.93
N TYR A 46 17.22 8.50 0.23
CA TYR A 46 16.68 7.25 -0.29
C TYR A 46 17.73 6.12 -0.23
N LEU A 47 17.33 4.87 -0.47
CA LEU A 47 18.24 3.72 -0.53
C LEU A 47 19.04 3.76 -1.82
N ALA A 48 20.37 3.71 -1.75
CA ALA A 48 21.20 3.78 -2.95
C ALA A 48 21.22 2.45 -3.73
N GLU A 49 20.75 2.47 -4.97
CA GLU A 49 20.87 1.33 -5.90
C GLU A 49 22.33 1.15 -6.34
N SER A 50 23.04 0.17 -5.75
CA SER A 50 24.39 -0.16 -6.23
C SER A 50 24.91 -1.50 -5.74
N PRO A 51 25.60 -2.27 -6.60
CA PRO A 51 26.31 -3.49 -6.21
C PRO A 51 27.65 -3.22 -5.51
N SER A 52 28.12 -1.97 -5.40
CA SER A 52 29.40 -1.66 -4.76
C SER A 52 29.28 -1.63 -3.24
N VAL A 53 30.01 -2.52 -2.57
CA VAL A 53 30.17 -2.56 -1.11
C VAL A 53 30.95 -1.32 -0.65
N ASP A 54 30.26 -0.30 -0.14
CA ASP A 54 30.92 0.85 0.49
C ASP A 54 31.43 0.53 1.90
N ILE A 55 32.44 1.27 2.34
CA ILE A 55 32.81 1.33 3.76
C ILE A 55 31.77 2.17 4.47
N LEU A 56 30.97 1.58 5.36
CA LEU A 56 30.04 2.33 6.20
C LEU A 56 30.82 3.11 7.27
N LEU A 57 30.71 4.45 7.28
CA LEU A 57 31.36 5.31 8.27
C LEU A 57 30.37 6.00 9.21
N ILE A 58 29.16 6.30 8.74
CA ILE A 58 28.09 6.90 9.55
C ILE A 58 26.94 5.90 9.61
N ALA A 59 26.74 5.32 10.79
CA ALA A 59 25.69 4.36 11.08
C ALA A 59 24.34 5.02 11.42
N ASP A 60 24.36 6.26 11.92
CA ASP A 60 23.18 7.10 12.15
C ASP A 60 23.59 8.58 12.09
N MET A 61 22.72 9.44 11.57
CA MET A 61 22.88 10.89 11.57
C MET A 61 21.56 11.53 12.02
N SER A 62 21.66 12.48 12.95
CA SER A 62 20.51 13.26 13.40
C SER A 62 20.90 14.72 13.57
N CYS A 63 20.41 15.55 12.65
CA CYS A 63 20.57 16.99 12.63
C CYS A 63 19.37 17.70 13.28
N SER A 64 19.61 18.78 14.03
CA SER A 64 18.54 19.71 14.40
C SER A 64 18.20 20.63 13.23
N GLN A 65 16.99 21.19 13.19
CA GLN A 65 16.58 22.17 12.16
C GLN A 65 17.45 23.42 12.14
N SER A 66 18.02 23.79 13.30
CA SER A 66 18.97 24.89 13.47
C SER A 66 20.39 24.57 12.99
N ALA A 67 20.67 23.33 12.58
CA ALA A 67 21.96 22.98 12.01
C ALA A 67 22.15 23.70 10.67
N THR A 68 23.37 24.21 10.47
CA THR A 68 23.83 24.84 9.23
C THR A 68 24.94 24.04 8.56
N SER A 69 25.53 23.09 9.28
CA SER A 69 26.63 22.23 8.85
C SER A 69 26.52 20.85 9.48
N ILE A 70 27.10 19.84 8.83
CA ILE A 70 27.07 18.44 9.30
C ILE A 70 27.79 18.26 10.64
N LYS A 71 28.69 19.18 10.98
CA LYS A 71 29.42 19.23 12.26
C LYS A 71 28.52 19.52 13.47
N GLN A 72 27.30 20.01 13.26
CA GLN A 72 26.32 20.29 14.30
C GLN A 72 25.33 19.13 14.50
N CYS A 73 25.39 18.09 13.65
CA CYS A 73 24.56 16.91 13.75
C CYS A 73 25.18 15.87 14.69
N SER A 74 24.34 15.09 15.36
CA SER A 74 24.79 13.90 16.08
C SER A 74 25.12 12.81 15.06
N LEU A 75 26.36 12.31 15.10
CA LEU A 75 26.85 11.26 14.20
C LEU A 75 27.23 10.01 15.01
N THR A 76 26.63 8.87 14.66
CA THR A 76 26.97 7.58 15.23
C THR A 76 27.81 6.79 14.23
N HIS A 77 28.97 6.26 14.64
CA HIS A 77 29.87 5.48 13.77
C HIS A 77 29.68 3.96 13.84
N TYR A 78 28.97 3.46 14.85
CA TYR A 78 28.81 2.03 15.12
C TYR A 78 27.33 1.64 15.20
N THR A 79 26.97 0.51 14.58
CA THR A 79 25.64 -0.09 14.71
C THR A 79 25.73 -1.61 14.87
N LYS A 80 24.62 -2.21 15.27
CA LYS A 80 24.46 -3.65 15.34
C LYS A 80 24.34 -4.18 13.91
N LEU A 81 25.13 -5.21 13.59
CA LEU A 81 25.30 -5.82 12.25
C LEU A 81 24.02 -6.27 11.52
N SER A 82 22.86 -6.22 12.17
CA SER A 82 21.55 -6.58 11.60
C SER A 82 20.75 -5.40 11.04
N TYR A 83 21.14 -4.15 11.29
CA TYR A 83 20.35 -2.97 10.90
C TYR A 83 20.97 -2.12 9.79
N CYS A 84 22.29 -2.16 9.64
CA CYS A 84 22.96 -1.49 8.54
C CYS A 84 24.20 -2.28 8.14
N ASP A 85 24.21 -2.70 6.89
CA ASP A 85 25.35 -3.28 6.20
C ASP A 85 25.66 -2.46 4.93
N ALA A 86 26.64 -2.87 4.15
CA ALA A 86 27.03 -2.17 2.93
C ALA A 86 26.00 -2.20 1.79
N ARG A 87 24.83 -2.85 1.97
CA ARG A 87 23.68 -2.77 1.04
C ARG A 87 22.70 -1.66 1.44
N HIS A 88 22.74 -1.22 2.70
CA HIS A 88 21.85 -0.20 3.25
C HIS A 88 22.55 1.18 3.28
N THR A 89 23.05 1.61 2.13
CA THR A 89 23.73 2.91 1.99
C THR A 89 22.74 3.99 1.57
N ALA A 90 22.82 5.17 2.19
CA ALA A 90 21.98 6.31 1.84
C ALA A 90 22.48 6.99 0.56
N ALA A 91 21.54 7.29 -0.34
CA ALA A 91 21.70 8.29 -1.37
C ALA A 91 20.92 9.55 -1.00
N VAL A 92 21.33 10.68 -1.56
CA VAL A 92 20.64 11.97 -1.43
C VAL A 92 20.29 12.52 -2.80
N ARG A 93 19.08 13.07 -2.93
CA ARG A 93 18.62 13.81 -4.09
C ARG A 93 18.50 15.29 -3.71
N CYS A 94 19.44 16.11 -4.19
CA CYS A 94 19.53 17.54 -3.89
C CYS A 94 18.85 18.38 -4.99
N HIS A 95 17.96 19.27 -4.57
CA HIS A 95 17.21 20.18 -5.44
C HIS A 95 17.38 21.63 -4.99
N ASN A 96 17.74 22.51 -5.93
CA ASN A 96 17.56 23.94 -5.72
C ASN A 96 16.07 24.27 -5.76
N CYS A 97 15.61 25.09 -4.83
CA CYS A 97 14.31 25.74 -4.98
C CYS A 97 14.47 26.84 -6.03
N THR A 98 13.88 26.63 -7.21
CA THR A 98 13.76 27.66 -8.26
C THR A 98 12.28 27.98 -8.40
N GLU A 99 11.92 29.25 -8.48
CA GLU A 99 10.52 29.68 -8.54
C GLU A 99 9.72 28.90 -9.59
N GLY A 100 8.56 28.37 -9.20
CA GLY A 100 7.74 27.55 -10.09
C GLY A 100 8.19 26.08 -10.24
N SER A 101 9.22 25.63 -9.52
CA SER A 101 9.58 24.21 -9.50
C SER A 101 8.58 23.38 -8.69
N ILE A 102 8.38 22.13 -9.08
CA ILE A 102 7.62 21.11 -8.33
C ILE A 102 8.50 19.90 -8.06
N ARG A 103 8.26 19.17 -6.97
CA ARG A 103 8.89 17.89 -6.68
C ARG A 103 7.91 16.95 -5.98
N LEU A 104 8.15 15.65 -6.16
CA LEU A 104 7.52 14.60 -5.38
C LEU A 104 8.50 14.16 -4.29
N ILE A 105 8.04 14.03 -3.04
CA ILE A 105 8.78 13.42 -1.94
C ILE A 105 8.25 12.00 -1.77
N PRO A 106 9.00 10.96 -2.20
CA PRO A 106 8.52 9.59 -2.17
C PRO A 106 8.02 9.15 -0.79
N TYR A 107 6.91 8.41 -0.75
CA TYR A 107 6.39 7.84 0.50
C TYR A 107 7.36 6.83 1.12
N ASN A 108 8.12 6.11 0.29
CA ASN A 108 9.21 5.22 0.68
C ASN A 108 10.24 5.06 -0.46
N SER A 109 11.29 4.30 -0.19
CA SER A 109 12.40 3.97 -1.11
C SER A 109 12.01 3.15 -2.37
N TYR A 110 10.81 2.59 -2.44
CA TYR A 110 10.39 1.63 -3.48
C TYR A 110 9.27 2.13 -4.39
N SER A 111 8.80 3.37 -4.19
CA SER A 111 7.81 4.03 -5.04
C SER A 111 8.18 5.51 -5.19
N GLU A 112 9.04 5.78 -6.17
CA GLU A 112 9.44 7.15 -6.53
C GLU A 112 8.33 7.95 -7.22
N ASP A 113 7.26 7.26 -7.61
CA ASP A 113 6.09 7.75 -8.32
C ASP A 113 4.89 8.02 -7.40
N ILE A 114 4.99 7.71 -6.09
CA ILE A 114 3.96 8.02 -5.09
C ILE A 114 4.56 8.78 -3.91
N GLY A 115 4.01 9.94 -3.59
CA GLY A 115 4.59 10.79 -2.55
C GLY A 115 3.90 12.12 -2.30
N ARG A 116 4.39 12.89 -1.32
CA ARG A 116 3.94 14.26 -1.04
C ARG A 116 4.33 15.19 -2.18
N VAL A 117 3.42 16.07 -2.57
CA VAL A 117 3.68 17.11 -3.56
C VAL A 117 4.21 18.36 -2.87
N GLU A 118 5.35 18.87 -3.33
CA GLU A 118 5.89 20.15 -2.90
C GLU A 118 6.17 21.06 -4.08
N VAL A 119 5.92 22.35 -3.91
CA VAL A 119 6.17 23.42 -4.88
C VAL A 119 7.13 24.46 -4.32
N CYS A 120 7.90 25.10 -5.18
CA CYS A 120 8.80 26.19 -4.82
C CYS A 120 8.13 27.53 -5.08
N VAL A 121 7.88 28.29 -4.00
CA VAL A 121 7.33 29.65 -4.03
C VAL A 121 8.17 30.55 -3.12
N ASP A 122 8.47 31.76 -3.60
CA ASP A 122 9.34 32.75 -2.96
C ASP A 122 10.71 32.16 -2.51
N GLY A 123 11.24 31.21 -3.31
CA GLY A 123 12.50 30.51 -3.02
C GLY A 123 12.44 29.50 -1.86
N THR A 124 11.25 29.17 -1.35
CA THR A 124 11.03 28.15 -0.32
C THR A 124 10.18 27.00 -0.85
N TRP A 125 10.51 25.75 -0.47
CA TRP A 125 9.62 24.61 -0.75
C TRP A 125 8.48 24.60 0.26
N GLY A 126 7.30 24.26 -0.22
CA GLY A 126 6.10 24.14 0.61
C GLY A 126 5.07 23.25 -0.03
N SER A 127 4.10 22.84 0.79
CA SER A 127 3.09 21.84 0.47
C SER A 127 1.85 22.44 -0.20
N ILE A 128 0.99 21.55 -0.69
CA ILE A 128 -0.35 21.84 -1.21
C ILE A 128 -1.36 21.13 -0.32
N CYS A 129 -2.46 21.81 0.01
CA CYS A 129 -3.50 21.25 0.87
C CYS A 129 -4.31 20.16 0.15
N TYR A 130 -4.49 18.98 0.77
CA TYR A 130 -5.29 17.89 0.21
C TYR A 130 -6.80 18.18 0.20
N HIS A 131 -7.28 19.13 1.02
CA HIS A 131 -8.70 19.48 1.02
C HIS A 131 -9.10 20.07 -0.34
N TYR A 132 -10.12 19.46 -0.95
CA TYR A 132 -10.63 19.74 -2.30
C TYR A 132 -9.69 19.35 -3.46
N PHE A 133 -8.48 18.86 -3.20
CA PHE A 133 -7.58 18.38 -4.25
C PHE A 133 -8.13 17.09 -4.89
N THR A 134 -8.28 17.11 -6.21
CA THR A 134 -8.95 16.07 -7.00
C THR A 134 -7.98 15.25 -7.85
N ASP A 135 -8.49 14.20 -8.48
CA ASP A 135 -7.72 13.46 -9.49
C ASP A 135 -7.37 14.31 -10.73
N ASN A 136 -8.07 15.42 -11.00
CA ASN A 136 -7.69 16.36 -12.05
C ASN A 136 -6.45 17.17 -11.67
N ASP A 137 -6.33 17.53 -10.40
CA ASP A 137 -5.13 18.17 -9.86
C ASP A 137 -3.95 17.20 -9.85
N ALA A 138 -4.19 15.93 -9.49
CA ALA A 138 -3.19 14.86 -9.58
C ALA A 138 -2.69 14.65 -11.02
N GLN A 139 -3.59 14.65 -12.01
CA GLN A 139 -3.26 14.54 -13.44
C GLN A 139 -2.28 15.64 -13.90
N VAL A 140 -2.51 16.90 -13.50
CA VAL A 140 -1.63 18.01 -13.86
C VAL A 140 -0.30 17.96 -13.12
N VAL A 141 -0.32 17.64 -11.82
CA VAL A 141 0.90 17.45 -11.01
C VAL A 141 1.80 16.37 -11.61
N CYS A 142 1.24 15.19 -11.91
CA CYS A 142 1.99 14.09 -12.49
C CYS A 142 2.55 14.44 -13.88
N ARG A 143 1.77 15.15 -14.73
CA ARG A 143 2.25 15.63 -16.03
C ARG A 143 3.42 16.61 -15.90
N HIS A 144 3.30 17.61 -15.03
CA HIS A 144 4.38 18.58 -14.80
C HIS A 144 5.66 17.89 -14.28
N LEU A 145 5.51 16.86 -13.44
CA LEU A 145 6.62 16.02 -12.97
C LEU A 145 7.23 15.09 -14.04
N GLY A 146 6.67 15.05 -15.26
CA GLY A 146 7.16 14.20 -16.36
C GLY A 146 6.61 12.77 -16.35
N TYR A 147 5.59 12.49 -15.55
CA TYR A 147 4.83 11.24 -15.58
C TYR A 147 3.63 11.35 -16.53
N THR A 148 2.94 10.24 -16.76
CA THR A 148 1.64 10.32 -17.43
C THR A 148 0.57 10.88 -16.48
N ALA A 149 -0.36 11.67 -17.04
CA ALA A 149 -1.59 12.03 -16.35
C ALA A 149 -2.59 10.85 -16.30
N LEU A 150 -2.51 9.93 -17.26
CA LEU A 150 -3.48 8.85 -17.40
C LEU A 150 -3.44 7.92 -16.18
N GLY A 151 -4.57 7.80 -15.48
CA GLY A 151 -4.69 7.00 -14.27
C GLY A 151 -4.19 7.67 -12.98
N SER A 152 -3.63 8.89 -13.01
CA SER A 152 -3.17 9.56 -11.80
C SER A 152 -4.26 9.65 -10.72
N VAL A 153 -3.87 9.48 -9.46
CA VAL A 153 -4.80 9.41 -8.31
C VAL A 153 -4.37 10.42 -7.24
N SER A 154 -5.32 11.20 -6.72
CA SER A 154 -5.07 12.07 -5.57
C SER A 154 -5.06 11.29 -4.26
N MET A 155 -4.19 11.71 -3.34
CA MET A 155 -4.00 11.05 -2.05
C MET A 155 -3.89 12.06 -0.91
N GLY A 156 -4.69 11.88 0.14
CA GLY A 156 -4.66 12.74 1.32
C GLY A 156 -3.67 12.26 2.38
N GLY A 157 -2.80 13.14 2.85
CA GLY A 157 -2.14 13.01 4.16
C GLY A 157 -1.25 11.79 4.36
N LEU A 158 -0.62 11.24 3.31
CA LEU A 158 0.27 10.07 3.44
C LEU A 158 1.46 10.35 4.36
N HIS A 159 2.07 11.52 4.16
CA HIS A 159 3.20 12.00 4.93
C HIS A 159 3.20 13.52 4.92
N TYR A 160 3.05 14.12 6.11
CA TYR A 160 3.16 15.55 6.31
C TYR A 160 4.55 15.95 6.82
N ASP A 161 4.95 17.20 6.60
CA ASP A 161 6.17 17.79 7.18
C ASP A 161 5.85 19.12 7.88
N ASP A 162 5.84 19.10 9.22
CA ASP A 162 5.55 20.28 10.05
C ASP A 162 6.55 21.44 9.88
N ASN A 163 7.64 21.23 9.11
CA ASN A 163 8.74 22.17 8.93
C ASN A 163 8.67 22.94 7.60
N ILE A 164 7.74 22.61 6.70
CA ILE A 164 7.54 23.33 5.44
C ILE A 164 6.25 24.17 5.49
N PRO A 165 6.23 25.36 4.87
CA PRO A 165 5.00 26.15 4.73
C PRO A 165 3.97 25.45 3.83
N LEU A 166 2.70 25.81 4.00
CA LEU A 166 1.65 25.50 3.04
C LEU A 166 1.57 26.63 2.02
N HIS A 167 1.89 26.35 0.75
CA HIS A 167 1.93 27.37 -0.31
C HIS A 167 0.62 27.48 -1.10
N ILE A 168 -0.02 26.35 -1.41
CA ILE A 168 -1.25 26.33 -2.22
C ILE A 168 -2.41 25.76 -1.41
N VAL A 169 -3.51 26.51 -1.39
CA VAL A 169 -4.82 26.11 -0.90
C VAL A 169 -5.75 25.97 -2.11
N ASN A 170 -6.62 24.95 -2.11
CA ASN A 170 -7.64 24.67 -3.11
C ASN A 170 -7.18 24.95 -4.55
N LEU A 171 -6.22 24.13 -5.00
CA LEU A 171 -5.93 23.96 -6.42
C LEU A 171 -7.16 23.35 -7.10
N ASN A 172 -7.53 23.86 -8.27
CA ASN A 172 -8.75 23.49 -8.97
C ASN A 172 -8.50 23.41 -10.48
N CYS A 173 -7.61 22.49 -10.87
CA CYS A 173 -7.28 22.15 -12.25
C CYS A 173 -8.49 21.53 -12.99
N THR A 174 -8.58 21.75 -14.29
CA THR A 174 -9.50 21.02 -15.18
C THR A 174 -8.99 19.62 -15.54
N GLY A 175 -7.69 19.36 -15.32
CA GLY A 175 -7.01 18.11 -15.69
C GLY A 175 -6.33 18.18 -17.06
N ASN A 176 -6.44 19.29 -17.78
CA ASN A 176 -5.88 19.48 -19.12
C ASN A 176 -4.65 20.40 -19.13
N GLU A 177 -4.37 21.09 -18.03
CA GLU A 177 -3.25 22.00 -17.89
C GLU A 177 -1.90 21.27 -18.03
N GLU A 178 -0.92 21.90 -18.67
CA GLU A 178 0.44 21.36 -18.77
C GLU A 178 1.25 21.62 -17.49
N SER A 179 0.85 22.63 -16.72
CA SER A 179 1.53 23.03 -15.50
C SER A 179 0.54 23.34 -14.38
N ILE A 180 0.93 22.99 -13.15
CA ILE A 180 0.19 23.31 -11.92
C ILE A 180 -0.07 24.82 -11.77
N TRP A 181 0.80 25.65 -12.34
CA TRP A 181 0.72 27.11 -12.31
C TRP A 181 -0.29 27.70 -13.29
N ASP A 182 -0.77 26.91 -14.25
CA ASP A 182 -1.86 27.30 -15.16
C ASP A 182 -3.24 27.04 -14.51
N CYS A 183 -3.29 26.24 -13.44
CA CYS A 183 -4.53 25.93 -12.74
C CYS A 183 -5.00 27.10 -11.85
N PRO A 184 -6.32 27.37 -11.80
CA PRO A 184 -6.90 28.25 -10.78
C PRO A 184 -6.60 27.73 -9.37
N SER A 185 -6.30 28.65 -8.45
CA SER A 185 -6.19 28.38 -7.00
C SER A 185 -6.95 29.44 -6.20
N SER A 186 -7.28 29.16 -4.93
CA SER A 186 -8.08 30.06 -4.10
C SER A 186 -7.94 29.80 -2.59
N THR A 187 -8.32 30.75 -1.76
CA THR A 187 -8.31 30.59 -0.29
C THR A 187 -9.50 29.78 0.27
N GLN A 188 -10.34 29.19 -0.60
CA GLN A 188 -11.45 28.33 -0.16
C GLN A 188 -10.90 27.12 0.62
N GLY A 189 -11.47 26.83 1.79
CA GLY A 189 -10.99 25.72 2.62
C GLY A 189 -9.72 26.01 3.43
N GLN A 190 -9.13 27.22 3.36
CA GLN A 190 -7.93 27.59 4.13
C GLN A 190 -8.07 27.31 5.63
N GLY A 191 -9.25 27.50 6.22
CA GLY A 191 -9.52 27.20 7.64
C GLY A 191 -9.60 25.71 8.00
N SER A 192 -9.61 24.81 7.00
CA SER A 192 -9.46 23.35 7.19
C SER A 192 -8.03 22.89 6.98
N CYS A 193 -7.24 23.63 6.20
CA CYS A 193 -5.84 23.30 5.94
C CYS A 193 -4.96 23.59 7.16
N THR A 194 -4.13 22.61 7.52
CA THR A 194 -3.10 22.69 8.57
C THR A 194 -1.81 22.05 8.07
N VAL A 195 -0.73 22.07 8.86
CA VAL A 195 0.51 21.33 8.55
C VAL A 195 0.27 19.83 8.32
N TYR A 196 -0.78 19.25 8.93
CA TYR A 196 -1.16 17.86 8.74
C TYR A 196 -2.01 17.60 7.48
N THR A 197 -2.18 18.58 6.60
CA THR A 197 -3.03 18.49 5.40
C THR A 197 -2.28 18.44 4.09
N ASP A 198 -1.02 18.02 4.12
CA ASP A 198 -0.19 17.81 2.96
C ASP A 198 -0.83 16.81 1.97
N VAL A 199 -0.88 17.20 0.70
CA VAL A 199 -1.35 16.33 -0.38
C VAL A 199 -0.24 15.44 -0.88
N SER A 200 -0.64 14.25 -1.32
CA SER A 200 0.18 13.31 -2.03
C SER A 200 -0.52 12.91 -3.33
N VAL A 201 0.23 12.36 -4.27
CA VAL A 201 -0.32 11.80 -5.51
C VAL A 201 0.30 10.45 -5.77
N ALA A 202 -0.43 9.62 -6.51
CA ALA A 202 0.14 8.50 -7.24
C ALA A 202 0.23 8.85 -8.73
N CYS A 203 1.45 8.91 -9.23
CA CYS A 203 1.79 9.06 -10.63
C CYS A 203 2.23 7.70 -11.20
N HIS A 204 2.27 7.58 -12.53
CA HIS A 204 2.64 6.35 -13.21
C HIS A 204 3.56 6.60 -14.41
N GLY A 205 4.32 5.59 -14.81
CA GLY A 205 5.07 5.61 -16.07
C GLY A 205 4.16 5.57 -17.30
N PHE A 206 4.72 5.89 -18.48
CA PHE A 206 4.01 5.85 -19.77
C PHE A 206 3.71 4.42 -20.29
N SER A 207 3.90 3.38 -19.48
CA SER A 207 3.57 1.98 -19.81
C SER A 207 2.10 1.62 -19.58
N VAL A 208 1.32 2.50 -18.94
CA VAL A 208 -0.12 2.30 -18.71
C VAL A 208 -0.93 2.56 -19.99
N GLU A 209 -1.93 1.73 -20.24
CA GLU A 209 -2.80 1.85 -21.41
C GLU A 209 -4.18 2.39 -21.06
N TYR A 210 -4.72 3.24 -21.94
CA TYR A 210 -6.09 3.76 -21.81
C TYR A 210 -7.11 2.63 -22.04
N SER A 211 -8.11 2.57 -21.17
CA SER A 211 -9.26 1.69 -21.28
C SER A 211 -10.56 2.48 -21.15
N ASP A 212 -11.50 2.22 -22.07
CA ASP A 212 -12.90 2.63 -21.92
C ASP A 212 -13.60 1.72 -20.89
N CYS A 213 -13.29 1.98 -19.62
CA CYS A 213 -13.87 1.29 -18.47
C CYS A 213 -14.34 2.32 -17.43
N ALA A 214 -15.29 1.91 -16.58
CA ALA A 214 -15.88 2.80 -15.58
C ALA A 214 -15.16 2.69 -14.23
N ASN A 215 -14.99 3.81 -13.52
CA ASN A 215 -14.43 3.84 -12.17
C ASN A 215 -15.18 2.88 -11.24
N GLY A 216 -14.45 1.92 -10.65
CA GLY A 216 -15.02 0.91 -9.76
C GLY A 216 -15.43 -0.40 -10.43
N GLN A 217 -15.28 -0.52 -11.75
CA GLN A 217 -15.44 -1.78 -12.48
C GLN A 217 -14.29 -2.75 -12.12
N ILE A 218 -14.60 -4.02 -11.95
CA ILE A 218 -13.62 -5.06 -11.59
C ILE A 218 -13.62 -6.15 -12.65
N ARG A 219 -12.45 -6.72 -12.96
CA ARG A 219 -12.31 -7.93 -13.78
C ARG A 219 -11.34 -8.93 -13.14
N LEU A 220 -11.50 -10.21 -13.50
CA LEU A 220 -10.57 -11.28 -13.16
C LEU A 220 -9.75 -11.65 -14.41
N SER A 221 -8.43 -11.53 -14.30
CA SER A 221 -7.48 -11.71 -15.41
C SER A 221 -6.56 -12.92 -15.16
N ASN A 222 -6.20 -13.66 -16.21
CA ASN A 222 -5.27 -14.80 -16.16
C ASN A 222 -5.61 -15.95 -15.18
N GLY A 223 -6.90 -16.19 -14.88
CA GLY A 223 -7.34 -17.41 -14.19
C GLY A 223 -7.59 -18.60 -15.15
N THR A 224 -7.72 -19.81 -14.61
CA THR A 224 -8.06 -21.01 -15.41
C THR A 224 -9.55 -21.11 -15.75
N SER A 225 -10.39 -20.33 -15.07
CA SER A 225 -11.83 -20.21 -15.33
C SER A 225 -12.28 -18.75 -15.18
N LYS A 226 -13.52 -18.44 -15.59
CA LYS A 226 -14.12 -17.10 -15.40
C LYS A 226 -14.30 -16.72 -13.93
N MET A 227 -14.34 -17.71 -13.04
CA MET A 227 -14.56 -17.51 -11.60
C MET A 227 -13.28 -17.21 -10.82
N GLU A 228 -12.11 -17.20 -11.48
CA GLU A 228 -10.86 -16.90 -10.81
C GLU A 228 -9.92 -16.04 -11.65
N GLY A 229 -8.95 -15.44 -10.98
CA GLY A 229 -7.85 -14.73 -11.61
C GLY A 229 -7.33 -13.59 -10.73
N ARG A 230 -6.37 -12.86 -11.29
CA ARG A 230 -5.85 -11.61 -10.74
C ARG A 230 -6.96 -10.57 -10.73
N VAL A 231 -7.12 -9.90 -9.61
CA VAL A 231 -8.10 -8.84 -9.41
C VAL A 231 -7.56 -7.55 -9.99
N GLU A 232 -8.28 -7.00 -10.97
CA GLU A 232 -7.98 -5.72 -11.59
C GLU A 232 -9.17 -4.77 -11.43
N LEU A 233 -8.90 -3.55 -10.99
CA LEU A 233 -9.84 -2.46 -10.74
C LEU A 233 -9.65 -1.36 -11.78
N CYS A 234 -10.71 -0.96 -12.47
CA CYS A 234 -10.67 0.23 -13.31
C CYS A 234 -10.80 1.50 -12.45
N TYR A 235 -9.88 2.44 -12.65
CA TYR A 235 -9.94 3.78 -12.10
C TYR A 235 -9.27 4.77 -13.06
N ASN A 236 -9.87 5.93 -13.29
CA ASN A 236 -9.39 6.99 -14.19
C ASN A 236 -8.90 6.47 -15.55
N HIS A 237 -9.72 5.60 -16.17
CA HIS A 237 -9.47 4.93 -17.45
C HIS A 237 -8.24 4.02 -17.52
N VAL A 238 -7.70 3.58 -16.37
CA VAL A 238 -6.60 2.61 -16.27
C VAL A 238 -7.04 1.39 -15.45
N TRP A 239 -6.56 0.22 -15.85
CA TRP A 239 -6.68 -0.99 -15.03
C TRP A 239 -5.52 -1.06 -14.04
N PHE A 240 -5.86 -1.11 -12.76
CA PHE A 240 -4.92 -1.28 -11.67
C PHE A 240 -4.98 -2.69 -11.12
N GLY A 241 -3.82 -3.28 -10.84
CA GLY A 241 -3.73 -4.46 -10.01
C GLY A 241 -4.01 -4.10 -8.55
N ILE A 242 -4.69 -4.98 -7.84
CA ILE A 242 -4.91 -4.82 -6.39
C ILE A 242 -3.77 -5.51 -5.63
N CYS A 243 -3.21 -4.86 -4.61
CA CYS A 243 -2.19 -5.45 -3.72
C CYS A 243 -2.71 -6.73 -3.05
N ALA A 244 -1.85 -7.71 -2.77
CA ALA A 244 -2.22 -8.96 -2.10
C ALA A 244 -2.06 -8.93 -0.57
N ASP A 245 -1.30 -7.97 -0.02
CA ASP A 245 -1.07 -7.89 1.42
C ASP A 245 -2.36 -7.51 2.17
N GLY A 246 -2.63 -8.16 3.30
CA GLY A 246 -3.85 -7.96 4.10
C GLY A 246 -5.19 -8.47 3.51
N TYR A 247 -5.29 -8.81 2.22
CA TYR A 247 -6.55 -9.16 1.52
C TYR A 247 -7.13 -10.57 1.82
N ASN A 248 -7.01 -11.04 3.07
CA ASN A 248 -7.60 -12.31 3.51
C ASN A 248 -9.00 -12.14 4.16
N ASP A 249 -9.59 -10.94 4.14
CA ASP A 249 -10.97 -10.74 4.58
C ASP A 249 -11.97 -11.31 3.54
N TYR A 250 -12.96 -11.99 4.09
CA TYR A 250 -14.16 -12.47 3.41
C TYR A 250 -14.97 -11.32 2.79
N TYR A 251 -14.99 -10.13 3.40
CA TYR A 251 -15.75 -8.99 2.89
C TYR A 251 -15.15 -8.37 1.64
N ASP A 252 -13.83 -8.28 1.51
CA ASP A 252 -13.15 -7.72 0.33
C ASP A 252 -13.28 -8.67 -0.86
N THR A 253 -12.89 -9.93 -0.64
CA THR A 253 -12.95 -11.00 -1.65
C THR A 253 -14.40 -11.29 -2.08
N GLY A 254 -15.35 -11.26 -1.14
CA GLY A 254 -16.79 -11.33 -1.45
C GLY A 254 -17.33 -10.10 -2.19
N THR A 255 -16.79 -8.90 -1.94
CA THR A 255 -17.12 -7.68 -2.71
C THR A 255 -16.62 -7.80 -4.16
N ILE A 256 -15.43 -8.35 -4.38
CA ILE A 256 -14.87 -8.62 -5.71
C ILE A 256 -15.75 -9.59 -6.51
N CYS A 257 -16.11 -10.74 -5.93
CA CYS A 257 -16.98 -11.72 -6.60
C CYS A 257 -18.40 -11.17 -6.85
N ASN A 258 -18.97 -10.45 -5.88
CA ASN A 258 -20.28 -9.79 -6.04
C ASN A 258 -20.25 -8.74 -7.18
N SER A 259 -19.16 -7.97 -7.30
CA SER A 259 -19.00 -6.93 -8.33
C SER A 259 -18.76 -7.50 -9.74
N THR A 260 -18.27 -8.74 -9.83
CA THR A 260 -18.06 -9.46 -11.10
C THR A 260 -19.26 -10.35 -11.50
N GLY A 261 -20.35 -10.31 -10.74
CA GLY A 261 -21.58 -11.07 -11.01
C GLY A 261 -21.55 -12.52 -10.54
N HIS A 262 -20.55 -12.90 -9.75
CA HIS A 262 -20.43 -14.23 -9.14
C HIS A 262 -21.06 -14.28 -7.75
N SER A 263 -21.18 -15.49 -7.19
CA SER A 263 -21.56 -15.70 -5.80
C SER A 263 -20.63 -14.94 -4.85
N LYS A 264 -21.18 -14.48 -3.71
CA LYS A 264 -20.43 -13.63 -2.75
C LYS A 264 -19.41 -14.38 -1.90
N SER A 265 -19.23 -15.68 -2.15
CA SER A 265 -18.22 -16.48 -1.47
C SER A 265 -16.98 -16.58 -2.33
N ALA A 266 -15.83 -16.35 -1.71
CA ALA A 266 -14.56 -16.17 -2.38
C ALA A 266 -13.42 -16.74 -1.54
N THR A 267 -12.27 -16.93 -2.17
CA THR A 267 -11.00 -17.19 -1.47
C THR A 267 -9.92 -16.36 -2.16
N GLY A 268 -9.27 -15.48 -1.41
CA GLY A 268 -8.13 -14.69 -1.87
C GLY A 268 -6.82 -15.48 -1.83
N TYR A 269 -5.90 -15.18 -2.74
CA TYR A 269 -4.55 -15.75 -2.79
C TYR A 269 -3.55 -14.76 -3.41
N SER A 270 -2.27 -14.85 -3.01
CA SER A 270 -1.19 -13.99 -3.54
C SER A 270 -0.32 -14.70 -4.58
N ASN A 271 0.03 -15.97 -4.33
CA ASN A 271 1.19 -16.66 -4.90
C ASN A 271 1.00 -17.18 -6.36
N SER A 272 0.49 -16.36 -7.27
CA SER A 272 0.18 -16.82 -8.65
C SER A 272 0.44 -15.82 -9.76
N PHE A 273 0.69 -14.54 -9.45
CA PHE A 273 0.95 -13.53 -10.47
C PHE A 273 2.33 -12.91 -10.26
N LEU A 274 3.09 -12.81 -11.34
CA LEU A 274 4.34 -12.05 -11.37
C LEU A 274 4.04 -10.55 -11.45
N ASP A 275 5.00 -9.71 -11.07
CA ASP A 275 4.96 -8.27 -11.31
C ASP A 275 4.81 -7.96 -12.81
N LEU A 276 3.93 -7.01 -13.16
CA LEU A 276 3.58 -6.67 -14.54
C LEU A 276 3.83 -5.17 -14.79
N PRO A 277 4.83 -4.78 -15.60
CA PRO A 277 5.25 -3.37 -15.74
C PRO A 277 4.21 -2.45 -16.42
N ASN A 278 3.14 -3.02 -17.01
CA ASN A 278 2.04 -2.29 -17.63
C ASN A 278 0.75 -2.32 -16.78
N LEU A 279 0.81 -2.91 -15.58
CA LEU A 279 -0.33 -2.99 -14.65
C LEU A 279 0.08 -2.35 -13.30
N PRO A 280 -0.11 -1.03 -13.13
CA PRO A 280 0.23 -0.33 -11.90
C PRO A 280 -0.60 -0.89 -10.73
N LEU A 281 -0.07 -0.82 -9.51
CA LEU A 281 -0.85 -1.15 -8.31
C LEU A 281 -1.74 0.04 -7.94
N PHE A 282 -2.99 -0.25 -7.59
CA PHE A 282 -3.87 0.78 -7.04
C PHE A 282 -3.27 1.26 -5.70
N PRO A 283 -3.17 2.58 -5.45
CA PRO A 283 -2.33 3.09 -4.35
C PRO A 283 -3.01 2.98 -2.97
N TYR A 284 -4.11 2.22 -2.88
CA TYR A 284 -4.86 1.97 -1.66
C TYR A 284 -5.16 0.49 -1.42
N GLU A 285 -5.06 0.08 -0.15
CA GLU A 285 -5.70 -1.12 0.36
C GLU A 285 -7.18 -0.84 0.65
N PHE A 286 -8.06 -1.80 0.37
CA PHE A 286 -9.47 -1.74 0.70
C PHE A 286 -9.76 -2.57 1.95
N TYR A 287 -10.57 -2.03 2.84
CA TYR A 287 -11.11 -2.75 4.00
C TYR A 287 -12.63 -2.60 4.03
N CYS A 288 -13.33 -3.61 3.51
CA CYS A 288 -14.78 -3.67 3.44
C CYS A 288 -15.35 -4.21 4.77
N SER A 289 -16.28 -3.49 5.40
CA SER A 289 -16.95 -3.95 6.62
C SER A 289 -18.20 -4.82 6.38
N SER A 290 -18.54 -5.01 5.10
CA SER A 290 -19.64 -5.82 4.58
C SER A 290 -19.40 -6.08 3.09
N ILE A 291 -20.09 -7.06 2.47
CA ILE A 291 -19.99 -7.27 1.02
C ILE A 291 -20.70 -6.11 0.30
N MET A 292 -19.92 -5.29 -0.41
CA MET A 292 -20.38 -4.11 -1.14
C MET A 292 -20.57 -4.42 -2.64
N GLY A 293 -21.10 -3.45 -3.39
CA GLY A 293 -21.22 -3.53 -4.85
C GLY A 293 -20.05 -2.91 -5.62
N SER A 294 -18.99 -2.47 -4.93
CA SER A 294 -17.72 -1.99 -5.50
C SER A 294 -16.72 -1.76 -4.36
N LEU A 295 -15.45 -2.09 -4.58
CA LEU A 295 -14.35 -1.84 -3.63
C LEU A 295 -14.19 -0.34 -3.30
N LEU A 296 -14.50 0.56 -4.23
CA LEU A 296 -14.36 2.01 -4.01
C LEU A 296 -15.23 2.56 -2.87
N LYS A 297 -16.26 1.81 -2.44
CA LYS A 297 -17.13 2.15 -1.30
C LYS A 297 -16.58 1.67 0.05
N CYS A 298 -15.56 0.83 0.05
CA CYS A 298 -14.91 0.33 1.26
C CYS A 298 -13.98 1.39 1.86
N SER A 299 -13.59 1.20 3.12
CA SER A 299 -12.55 2.04 3.74
C SER A 299 -11.25 1.85 2.97
N LYS A 300 -10.43 2.90 2.88
CA LYS A 300 -9.13 2.86 2.18
C LYS A 300 -8.00 3.09 3.18
N GLY A 301 -6.92 2.32 3.04
CA GLY A 301 -5.64 2.55 3.69
C GLY A 301 -4.53 2.73 2.66
N VAL A 302 -3.40 3.31 3.06
CA VAL A 302 -2.23 3.46 2.18
C VAL A 302 -1.66 2.09 1.83
N LEU A 303 -1.22 1.88 0.59
CA LEU A 303 -0.71 0.58 0.13
C LEU A 303 0.61 0.18 0.81
N ASN A 304 0.62 -0.94 1.53
CA ASN A 304 1.83 -1.50 2.13
C ASN A 304 2.64 -2.39 1.16
N CYS A 305 2.08 -2.81 0.01
CA CYS A 305 2.82 -3.54 -1.03
C CYS A 305 4.02 -2.78 -1.63
N TYR A 306 4.17 -1.49 -1.36
CA TYR A 306 5.38 -0.72 -1.67
C TYR A 306 6.46 -0.81 -0.55
N SER A 307 6.28 -1.65 0.47
CA SER A 307 7.24 -1.85 1.56
C SER A 307 7.96 -3.20 1.44
N ASN A 308 9.29 -3.18 1.29
CA ASN A 308 10.13 -4.32 0.89
C ASN A 308 10.44 -5.34 2.00
N THR A 309 9.56 -5.50 3.00
CA THR A 309 9.86 -6.39 4.14
C THR A 309 9.77 -7.89 3.83
N TYR A 310 9.16 -8.27 2.69
CA TYR A 310 9.09 -9.66 2.26
C TYR A 310 9.29 -9.82 0.74
N SER A 311 10.41 -10.43 0.37
CA SER A 311 10.72 -10.83 -1.01
C SER A 311 9.83 -12.00 -1.44
N TYR A 312 8.64 -11.69 -1.95
CA TYR A 312 7.82 -12.60 -2.75
C TYR A 312 7.37 -11.86 -4.02
N SER A 313 7.59 -12.49 -5.17
CA SER A 313 7.37 -11.96 -6.53
C SER A 313 5.89 -11.84 -6.93
N HIS A 314 5.04 -11.50 -5.96
CA HIS A 314 3.60 -11.80 -5.96
C HIS A 314 2.80 -10.66 -5.33
N LYS A 315 2.91 -9.46 -5.91
CA LYS A 315 2.24 -8.26 -5.40
C LYS A 315 0.73 -8.24 -5.62
N TYR A 316 0.21 -8.94 -6.63
CA TYR A 316 -1.20 -8.83 -7.02
C TYR A 316 -2.10 -9.88 -6.36
N LEU A 317 -3.25 -9.42 -5.85
CA LEU A 317 -4.34 -10.25 -5.35
C LEU A 317 -4.93 -11.10 -6.48
N GLY A 318 -5.02 -12.39 -6.22
CA GLY A 318 -5.92 -13.33 -6.89
C GLY A 318 -7.16 -13.62 -6.06
N VAL A 319 -8.27 -13.89 -6.73
CA VAL A 319 -9.49 -14.41 -6.10
C VAL A 319 -10.01 -15.62 -6.89
N THR A 320 -10.55 -16.61 -6.18
CA THR A 320 -11.40 -17.66 -6.73
C THR A 320 -12.78 -17.55 -6.08
N CYS A 321 -13.79 -17.20 -6.87
CA CYS A 321 -15.19 -17.19 -6.49
C CYS A 321 -15.73 -18.63 -6.40
N GLN A 322 -16.64 -18.90 -5.46
CA GLN A 322 -17.16 -20.23 -5.17
C GLN A 322 -18.69 -20.23 -5.18
N GLU A 323 -19.31 -20.89 -6.16
CA GLU A 323 -20.76 -21.10 -6.11
C GLU A 323 -21.12 -22.10 -5.01
N CYS A 324 -22.34 -21.95 -4.48
CA CYS A 324 -23.01 -22.96 -3.67
C CYS A 324 -24.51 -22.72 -3.68
N VAL A 325 -25.25 -23.80 -3.48
CA VAL A 325 -26.70 -23.81 -3.31
C VAL A 325 -27.01 -23.78 -1.81
N HIS A 326 -28.07 -23.06 -1.42
CA HIS A 326 -28.50 -23.06 -0.03
C HIS A 326 -28.73 -24.49 0.51
N GLY A 327 -28.01 -24.84 1.58
CA GLY A 327 -28.01 -26.18 2.18
C GLY A 327 -26.77 -27.02 1.87
N ASP A 328 -25.90 -26.59 0.95
CA ASP A 328 -24.61 -27.25 0.71
C ASP A 328 -23.72 -27.21 1.96
N ILE A 329 -22.94 -28.25 2.18
CA ILE A 329 -21.98 -28.38 3.30
C ILE A 329 -20.65 -28.90 2.76
N LYS A 330 -19.53 -28.41 3.30
CA LYS A 330 -18.17 -28.92 3.04
C LYS A 330 -17.28 -28.82 4.29
N LEU A 331 -16.20 -29.60 4.30
CA LEU A 331 -15.11 -29.47 5.29
C LEU A 331 -13.88 -28.82 4.63
N THR A 332 -13.22 -27.90 5.32
CA THR A 332 -12.02 -27.21 4.82
C THR A 332 -10.87 -27.18 5.84
N GLY A 333 -9.65 -26.87 5.39
CA GLY A 333 -8.51 -26.54 6.26
C GLY A 333 -7.75 -27.70 6.90
N SER A 334 -8.14 -28.97 6.69
CA SER A 334 -7.45 -30.14 7.28
C SER A 334 -6.57 -30.94 6.31
N GLY A 335 -6.88 -30.91 5.01
CA GLY A 335 -6.31 -31.82 4.00
C GLY A 335 -6.96 -33.21 3.93
N TYR A 336 -7.91 -33.56 4.82
CA TYR A 336 -8.63 -34.84 4.81
C TYR A 336 -10.13 -34.63 4.55
N SER A 337 -10.78 -35.60 3.91
CA SER A 337 -12.20 -35.52 3.55
C SER A 337 -13.17 -35.57 4.74
N SER A 338 -12.75 -36.09 5.89
CA SER A 338 -13.57 -36.36 7.09
C SER A 338 -13.29 -35.42 8.28
N ILE A 339 -12.41 -34.44 8.11
CA ILE A 339 -11.83 -33.58 9.15
C ILE A 339 -11.85 -32.15 8.61
N GLY A 340 -12.06 -31.12 9.44
CA GLY A 340 -11.97 -29.73 8.97
C GLY A 340 -12.93 -28.75 9.64
N VAL A 341 -12.86 -27.50 9.18
CA VAL A 341 -13.84 -26.45 9.52
C VAL A 341 -15.11 -26.74 8.74
N ILE A 342 -16.25 -26.75 9.43
CA ILE A 342 -17.55 -26.95 8.79
C ILE A 342 -17.95 -25.64 8.11
N ASN A 343 -18.05 -25.68 6.79
CA ASN A 343 -18.65 -24.62 6.00
C ASN A 343 -20.06 -25.04 5.55
N VAL A 344 -21.01 -24.12 5.67
CA VAL A 344 -22.40 -24.29 5.24
C VAL A 344 -22.80 -23.14 4.31
N CYS A 345 -23.56 -23.44 3.27
CA CYS A 345 -24.05 -22.45 2.33
C CYS A 345 -25.43 -21.92 2.73
N VAL A 346 -25.50 -20.62 3.05
CA VAL A 346 -26.75 -19.93 3.39
C VAL A 346 -26.97 -18.79 2.40
N ASN A 347 -28.13 -18.77 1.74
CA ASN A 347 -28.45 -17.78 0.69
C ASN A 347 -27.37 -17.69 -0.41
N ASN A 348 -26.85 -18.84 -0.87
CA ASN A 348 -25.81 -18.98 -1.89
C ASN A 348 -24.44 -18.35 -1.50
N VAL A 349 -24.14 -18.39 -0.20
CA VAL A 349 -22.90 -17.86 0.40
C VAL A 349 -22.37 -18.84 1.44
N TRP A 350 -21.11 -19.26 1.31
CA TRP A 350 -20.44 -20.07 2.34
C TRP A 350 -20.14 -19.24 3.60
N GLY A 351 -20.62 -19.72 4.75
CA GLY A 351 -20.18 -19.30 6.08
C GLY A 351 -19.55 -20.47 6.86
N THR A 352 -19.01 -20.19 8.04
CA THR A 352 -18.56 -21.20 9.01
C THR A 352 -19.63 -21.46 10.07
N VAL A 353 -19.67 -22.65 10.65
CA VAL A 353 -20.63 -22.99 11.72
C VAL A 353 -20.10 -22.59 13.10
N CYS A 354 -20.99 -22.06 13.93
CA CYS A 354 -20.76 -21.74 15.35
C CYS A 354 -20.32 -22.97 16.17
N ASN A 355 -19.43 -22.78 17.16
CA ASN A 355 -19.07 -23.85 18.10
C ASN A 355 -19.98 -23.89 19.35
N THR A 356 -20.62 -22.78 19.70
CA THR A 356 -21.46 -22.69 20.90
C THR A 356 -22.81 -23.35 20.65
N GLY A 357 -23.11 -24.36 21.46
CA GLY A 357 -24.30 -25.20 21.28
C GLY A 357 -24.16 -26.28 20.22
N PHE A 358 -23.05 -26.32 19.45
CA PHE A 358 -22.82 -27.33 18.43
C PHE A 358 -22.27 -28.62 19.05
N ASP A 359 -23.11 -29.66 19.11
CA ASP A 359 -22.80 -30.90 19.83
C ASP A 359 -22.60 -32.12 18.91
N ASN A 360 -22.53 -33.32 19.51
CA ASN A 360 -22.36 -34.57 18.77
C ASN A 360 -23.60 -34.98 17.96
N ALA A 361 -24.79 -34.46 18.25
CA ALA A 361 -25.99 -34.63 17.43
C ALA A 361 -25.92 -33.74 16.19
N ASP A 362 -25.51 -32.47 16.32
CA ASP A 362 -25.33 -31.57 15.16
C ASP A 362 -24.23 -32.08 14.21
N ALA A 363 -23.08 -32.47 14.78
CA ALA A 363 -22.00 -33.12 14.03
C ALA A 363 -22.49 -34.37 13.26
N SER A 364 -23.53 -35.05 13.75
CA SER A 364 -24.11 -36.22 13.09
C SER A 364 -24.91 -35.89 11.83
N VAL A 365 -25.58 -34.73 11.84
CA VAL A 365 -26.36 -34.24 10.70
C VAL A 365 -25.38 -33.81 9.61
N VAL A 366 -24.35 -33.06 9.98
CA VAL A 366 -23.24 -32.65 9.09
C VAL A 366 -22.55 -33.87 8.46
N CYS A 367 -22.12 -34.85 9.27
CA CYS A 367 -21.49 -36.07 8.73
C CYS A 367 -22.44 -36.84 7.79
N ALA A 368 -23.72 -36.95 8.14
CA ALA A 368 -24.71 -37.63 7.29
C ALA A 368 -24.95 -36.91 5.95
N GLN A 369 -25.02 -35.58 5.94
CA GLN A 369 -25.19 -34.79 4.71
C GLN A 369 -23.95 -34.87 3.80
N LEU A 370 -22.76 -35.01 4.39
CA LEU A 370 -21.50 -35.25 3.67
C LEU A 370 -21.32 -36.72 3.22
N GLY A 371 -22.28 -37.60 3.48
CA GLY A 371 -22.22 -39.03 3.10
C GLY A 371 -21.41 -39.92 4.03
N PHE A 372 -20.96 -39.43 5.18
CA PHE A 372 -20.24 -40.20 6.20
C PHE A 372 -21.18 -40.92 7.18
N SER A 373 -20.61 -41.82 7.98
CA SER A 373 -21.32 -42.56 9.03
C SER A 373 -21.93 -41.62 10.09
N ARG A 374 -23.11 -41.97 10.60
CA ARG A 374 -23.76 -41.30 11.74
C ARG A 374 -23.19 -41.72 13.11
N TYR A 375 -22.22 -42.63 13.13
CA TYR A 375 -21.60 -43.22 14.31
C TYR A 375 -20.08 -42.93 14.32
N GLY A 376 -19.45 -42.83 15.50
CA GLY A 376 -18.02 -42.49 15.65
C GLY A 376 -17.68 -40.99 15.66
N LYS A 377 -18.67 -40.12 15.42
CA LYS A 377 -18.55 -38.65 15.47
C LYS A 377 -18.11 -38.11 16.85
N TYR A 378 -17.21 -37.13 16.84
CA TYR A 378 -16.82 -36.36 18.02
C TYR A 378 -16.60 -34.89 17.66
N CYS A 379 -17.30 -33.98 18.36
CA CYS A 379 -16.96 -32.56 18.39
C CYS A 379 -15.74 -32.35 19.31
N PHE A 380 -14.67 -31.77 18.79
CA PHE A 380 -13.44 -31.45 19.54
C PHE A 380 -13.02 -30.01 19.27
N ILE A 381 -12.57 -29.30 20.30
CA ILE A 381 -12.04 -27.94 20.20
C ILE A 381 -10.51 -28.01 20.27
N CYS A 382 -9.83 -27.87 19.13
CA CYS A 382 -8.38 -27.70 19.10
C CYS A 382 -8.01 -26.20 19.10
N VAL A 383 -7.44 -25.72 20.20
CA VAL A 383 -6.82 -24.38 20.27
C VAL A 383 -5.38 -24.49 19.77
N LEU A 384 -5.14 -24.14 18.50
CA LEU A 384 -3.78 -23.90 18.02
C LEU A 384 -3.24 -22.61 18.64
N SER A 385 -2.02 -22.68 19.17
CA SER A 385 -1.40 -21.60 19.94
C SER A 385 -1.04 -20.38 19.09
N ARG A 386 -1.56 -19.22 19.48
CA ARG A 386 -1.04 -17.86 19.19
C ARG A 386 -0.61 -17.56 17.75
N SER A 387 -1.53 -17.03 16.94
CA SER A 387 -1.45 -15.62 16.49
C SER A 387 -2.75 -15.17 15.82
N THR A 388 -3.05 -13.86 15.95
CA THR A 388 -4.02 -13.09 15.14
C THR A 388 -5.40 -13.69 14.83
N VAL A 389 -6.34 -13.49 15.77
CA VAL A 389 -7.74 -13.19 15.44
C VAL A 389 -8.11 -11.87 16.13
N ARG A 390 -8.09 -10.76 15.38
CA ARG A 390 -8.57 -9.45 15.87
C ARG A 390 -9.89 -9.11 15.17
N THR A 391 -10.98 -9.21 15.94
CA THR A 391 -12.16 -8.31 15.87
C THR A 391 -12.64 -7.91 14.47
N GLY A 392 -13.22 -8.86 13.73
CA GLY A 392 -14.10 -8.62 12.57
C GLY A 392 -15.35 -9.50 12.71
N ARG A 393 -16.55 -8.96 12.44
CA ARG A 393 -17.85 -9.59 12.75
C ARG A 393 -17.99 -10.99 12.13
N CYS A 394 -17.79 -12.03 12.94
CA CYS A 394 -18.42 -13.32 12.71
C CYS A 394 -19.93 -13.21 13.03
N PHE A 395 -20.76 -14.12 12.51
CA PHE A 395 -21.99 -14.55 13.22
C PHE A 395 -21.65 -15.44 14.45
N ALA A 396 -20.41 -15.33 14.96
CA ALA A 396 -19.64 -16.33 15.69
C ALA A 396 -19.52 -17.67 14.91
N PHE A 397 -18.72 -18.69 15.23
CA PHE A 397 -17.47 -18.77 16.01
C PHE A 397 -16.40 -19.48 15.13
N SER A 398 -15.18 -19.65 15.65
CA SER A 398 -14.13 -20.50 15.04
C SER A 398 -14.10 -21.93 15.61
N GLY A 399 -13.84 -22.94 14.76
CA GLY A 399 -13.60 -24.33 15.19
C GLY A 399 -13.32 -25.30 14.03
N LEU A 400 -12.47 -26.31 14.25
CA LEU A 400 -12.00 -27.29 13.26
C LEU A 400 -12.10 -28.71 13.86
N LEU A 401 -12.73 -29.65 13.15
CA LEU A 401 -13.13 -30.99 13.62
C LEU A 401 -12.08 -32.07 13.27
N LEU A 402 -11.90 -33.09 14.11
CA LEU A 402 -11.02 -34.25 13.86
C LEU A 402 -11.72 -35.59 14.10
N LEU A 403 -11.38 -36.61 13.31
CA LEU A 403 -12.02 -37.93 13.29
C LEU A 403 -10.93 -39.02 13.19
N LEU A 404 -10.84 -39.88 14.21
CA LEU A 404 -10.10 -41.14 14.14
C LEU A 404 -11.08 -42.26 13.79
N LEU A 405 -10.58 -43.24 13.01
CA LEU A 405 -11.31 -44.30 12.30
C LEU A 405 -12.39 -45.03 13.11
#